data_AF-A0A5J4UM82-F1
#
_entry.id   AF-A0A5J4UM82-F1
#
_cell.length_a   1.000
_cell.length_b   1.000
_cell.length_c   1.000
_cell.angle_alpha   90.00
_cell.angle_beta   90.00
_cell.angle_gamma   90.00
#
_symmetry.space_group_name_H-M   'P 1'
#
loop_
_entity.id
_entity.type
_entity.pdbx_description
1 polymer ?
#
loop_
_entity_poly.entity_id
_entity_poly.type
_entity_poly.pdbx_seq_one_letter_code
_entity_poly.pdbx_strand_id
1 'polypeptide(L)'
;MIVPHWPGQLRWTQLKEIAVSEGEVGESEKVLEMGSKMRRRNLKVPPGRMLGLDVNGAKMEQDYFDMHQKHPDYQEMQLDLQQITGMEVGEDMHAHYQPFRSI
;
A
#
# COMPACT_ATOMS: atom_id res chain seq x y z
N MET A 1 12.81 -1.48 -6.92
CA MET A 1 11.41 -1.79 -6.55
C MET A 1 10.50 -0.68 -7.08
N ILE A 2 9.28 -0.97 -7.56
CA ILE A 2 8.32 0.05 -8.02
C ILE A 2 7.20 0.17 -6.99
N VAL A 3 6.91 1.37 -6.52
CA VAL A 3 5.89 1.63 -5.48
C VAL A 3 5.13 2.93 -5.74
N PRO A 4 3.88 3.05 -5.26
CA PRO A 4 3.19 4.33 -5.25
C PRO A 4 3.77 5.27 -4.19
N HIS A 5 3.75 6.58 -4.49
CA HIS A 5 4.19 7.63 -3.56
C HIS A 5 3.11 7.90 -2.49
N TRP A 6 3.30 7.40 -1.28
CA TRP A 6 2.31 7.46 -0.19
C TRP A 6 2.89 8.00 1.13
N PRO A 7 3.17 9.32 1.23
CA PRO A 7 3.86 9.91 2.38
C PRO A 7 3.13 9.79 3.72
N GLY A 8 1.82 9.53 3.72
CA GLY A 8 1.01 9.36 4.94
C GLY A 8 1.09 7.97 5.58
N GLN A 9 1.84 7.02 5.00
CA GLN A 9 1.89 5.65 5.50
C GLN A 9 3.14 5.41 6.32
N LEU A 10 3.03 4.61 7.38
CA LEU A 10 4.20 4.30 8.23
C LEU A 10 5.24 3.51 7.43
N ARG A 11 4.75 2.58 6.59
CA ARG A 11 5.56 1.81 5.66
C ARG A 11 6.32 2.68 4.66
N TRP A 12 5.83 3.87 4.33
CA TRP A 12 6.55 4.77 3.42
C TRP A 12 7.83 5.30 4.05
N THR A 13 7.78 5.69 5.32
CA THR A 13 8.96 6.15 6.06
C THR A 13 10.02 5.06 6.16
N GLN A 14 9.63 3.84 6.55
CA GLN A 14 10.53 2.69 6.62
C GLN A 14 11.15 2.38 5.25
N LEU A 15 10.35 2.45 4.20
CA LEU A 15 10.83 2.20 2.85
C LEU A 15 11.86 3.23 2.38
N LYS A 16 11.70 4.49 2.80
CA LYS A 16 12.64 5.57 2.50
C LYS A 16 13.95 5.45 3.27
N GLU A 17 13.96 4.81 4.44
CA GLU A 17 15.18 4.57 5.23
C GLU A 17 16.13 3.55 4.56
N ILE A 18 15.56 2.56 3.87
CA ILE A 18 16.32 1.54 3.13
C ILE A 18 16.59 1.91 1.66
N ALA A 19 15.91 2.93 1.14
CA ALA A 19 16.10 3.41 -0.22
C ALA A 19 17.45 4.13 -0.37
N VAL A 20 18.20 3.77 -1.39
CA VAL A 20 19.46 4.42 -1.79
C VAL A 20 19.19 5.60 -2.71
N SER A 21 18.22 5.43 -3.62
CA SER A 21 17.82 6.47 -4.56
C SER A 21 16.37 6.27 -5.00
N GLU A 22 15.78 7.32 -5.56
CA GLU A 22 14.45 7.29 -6.13
C GLU A 22 14.42 7.96 -7.50
N GLY A 23 13.56 7.45 -8.38
CA GLY A 23 13.24 8.05 -9.67
C GLY A 23 11.74 7.99 -9.92
N GLU A 24 11.20 9.02 -10.57
CA GLU A 24 9.79 9.02 -10.96
C GLU A 24 9.58 8.14 -12.19
N VAL A 25 8.58 7.24 -12.11
CA VAL A 25 8.17 6.38 -13.22
C VAL A 25 7.03 7.03 -14.01
N GLY A 26 6.19 7.80 -13.31
CA GLY A 26 5.09 8.57 -13.88
C GLY A 26 3.79 8.39 -13.09
N GLU A 27 2.70 8.94 -13.62
CA GLU A 27 1.38 8.82 -13.01
C GLU A 27 0.83 7.39 -13.15
N SER A 28 0.25 6.86 -12.07
CA SER A 28 -0.30 5.50 -11.96
C SER A 28 -1.28 5.17 -13.08
N GLU A 29 -2.14 6.10 -13.45
CA GLU A 29 -3.13 5.97 -14.52
C GLU A 29 -2.51 5.74 -15.90
N LYS A 30 -1.25 6.17 -16.10
CA LYS A 30 -0.52 6.06 -17.37
C LYS A 30 0.39 4.84 -17.41
N VAL A 31 0.91 4.41 -16.27
CA VAL A 31 1.95 3.36 -16.19
C VAL A 31 1.42 2.01 -15.72
N LEU A 32 0.22 1.97 -15.10
CA LEU A 32 -0.41 0.74 -14.64
C LEU A 32 -1.62 0.39 -15.50
N GLU A 33 -1.80 -0.91 -15.73
CA GLU A 33 -3.00 -1.43 -16.38
C GLU A 33 -4.00 -1.98 -15.36
N MET A 34 -5.29 -1.78 -15.63
CA MET A 34 -6.35 -2.37 -14.81
C MET A 34 -6.33 -3.89 -14.89
N GLY A 35 -6.14 -4.54 -13.74
CA GLY A 35 -6.23 -5.99 -13.61
C GLY A 35 -7.65 -6.54 -13.79
N SER A 36 -7.76 -7.82 -14.13
CA SER A 36 -9.04 -8.52 -14.41
C SER A 36 -10.06 -8.37 -13.27
N LYS A 37 -9.62 -8.45 -12.00
CA LYS A 37 -10.50 -8.27 -10.83
C LYS A 37 -11.06 -6.85 -10.72
N MET A 38 -10.26 -5.82 -11.02
CA MET A 38 -10.71 -4.43 -11.01
C MET A 38 -11.75 -4.20 -12.09
N ARG A 39 -11.50 -4.70 -13.31
CA ARG A 39 -12.45 -4.62 -14.44
C ARG A 39 -13.79 -5.25 -14.09
N ARG A 40 -13.80 -6.45 -13.49
CA ARG A 40 -15.04 -7.13 -13.06
C ARG A 40 -15.83 -6.37 -12.00
N ARG A 41 -15.14 -5.57 -11.17
CA ARG A 41 -15.74 -4.78 -10.09
C ARG A 41 -15.96 -3.31 -10.47
N ASN A 42 -15.74 -2.94 -11.73
CA ASN A 42 -15.78 -1.55 -12.21
C ASN A 42 -14.91 -0.58 -11.38
N LEU A 43 -13.79 -1.07 -10.83
CA LEU A 43 -12.84 -0.25 -10.08
C LEU A 43 -11.87 0.46 -11.02
N LYS A 44 -11.38 1.63 -10.60
CA LYS A 44 -10.39 2.43 -11.31
C LYS A 44 -9.01 2.31 -10.66
N VAL A 45 -7.96 2.58 -11.44
CA VAL A 45 -6.62 2.77 -10.88
C VAL A 45 -6.65 4.04 -10.03
N PRO A 46 -6.24 3.98 -8.74
CA PRO A 46 -6.14 5.18 -7.93
C PRO A 46 -5.10 6.15 -8.50
N PRO A 47 -5.38 7.46 -8.55
CA PRO A 47 -4.42 8.44 -9.06
C PRO A 47 -3.22 8.57 -8.13
N GLY A 48 -2.06 8.87 -8.69
CA GLY A 48 -0.85 9.17 -7.92
C GLY A 48 0.45 8.83 -8.63
N ARG A 49 1.53 9.42 -8.15
CA ARG A 49 2.87 9.21 -8.70
C ARG A 49 3.41 7.83 -8.33
N MET A 50 3.97 7.15 -9.32
CA MET A 50 4.72 5.90 -9.16
C MET A 50 6.21 6.20 -9.12
N LEU A 51 6.91 5.57 -8.19
CA LEU A 51 8.33 5.75 -7.94
C LEU A 51 9.07 4.42 -8.12
N GLY A 52 10.24 4.50 -8.76
CA GLY A 52 11.24 3.46 -8.77
C GLY A 52 12.23 3.74 -7.65
N LEU A 53 12.28 2.85 -6.66
CA LEU A 53 13.23 2.92 -5.56
C LEU A 53 14.36 1.92 -5.80
N ASP A 54 15.59 2.40 -5.76
CA ASP A 54 16.75 1.54 -5.57
C ASP A 54 16.92 1.29 -4.07
N VAL A 55 17.01 0.04 -3.65
CA VAL A 55 17.00 -0.35 -2.24
C VAL A 55 18.26 -1.12 -1.89
N ASN A 56 18.84 -0.82 -0.74
CA ASN A 56 20.00 -1.57 -0.26
C ASN A 56 19.53 -2.91 0.32
N GLY A 57 19.80 -4.01 -0.39
CA GLY A 57 19.39 -5.36 0.03
C GLY A 57 19.84 -5.75 1.44
N ALA A 58 21.04 -5.32 1.86
CA ALA A 58 21.55 -5.63 3.20
C ALA A 58 20.75 -4.92 4.32
N LYS A 59 20.25 -3.71 4.05
CA LYS A 59 19.37 -2.98 4.99
C LYS A 59 17.94 -3.53 4.96
N MET A 60 17.48 -3.96 3.79
CA MET A 60 16.14 -4.54 3.62
C MET A 60 15.94 -5.81 4.46
N GLU A 61 16.94 -6.69 4.52
CA GLU A 61 16.86 -7.91 5.35
C GLU A 61 16.77 -7.56 6.84
N GLN A 62 17.60 -6.63 7.31
CA GLN A 62 17.64 -6.22 8.71
C GLN A 62 16.33 -5.54 9.15
N ASP A 63 15.80 -4.61 8.34
CA ASP A 63 14.51 -3.95 8.59
C ASP A 63 13.32 -4.92 8.55
N TYR A 64 13.35 -5.92 7.66
CA TYR A 64 12.33 -6.96 7.62
C TYR A 64 12.27 -7.70 8.97
N PHE A 65 13.43 -8.14 9.49
CA PHE A 65 13.50 -8.81 10.80
C PHE A 65 13.09 -7.91 11.98
N ASP A 66 13.41 -6.62 11.95
CA ASP A 66 13.08 -5.68 13.02
C ASP A 66 11.59 -5.28 13.01
N MET A 67 11.01 -5.13 11.82
CA MET A 67 9.61 -4.76 11.61
C MET A 67 8.65 -5.91 11.99
N HIS A 68 9.03 -7.17 11.73
CA HIS A 68 8.27 -8.34 12.15
C HIS A 68 8.23 -8.55 13.67
N GLN A 69 9.17 -7.96 14.41
CA GLN A 69 9.21 -8.06 15.87
C GLN A 69 8.36 -7.01 16.59
N LYS A 70 8.00 -5.88 15.95
CA LYS A 70 7.39 -4.74 16.65
C LYS A 70 5.89 -4.52 16.44
N HIS A 71 5.27 -4.97 15.34
CA HIS A 71 3.92 -4.48 15.01
C HIS A 71 3.11 -5.38 14.06
N PRO A 72 2.48 -6.47 14.54
CA PRO A 72 1.40 -7.09 13.78
C PRO A 72 0.16 -6.16 13.68
N ASP A 73 -0.20 -5.47 14.77
CA ASP A 73 -1.52 -4.83 14.89
C ASP A 73 -1.71 -3.52 14.09
N TYR A 74 -0.62 -2.79 13.78
CA TYR A 74 -0.74 -1.49 13.09
C TYR A 74 -0.88 -1.62 11.57
N GLN A 75 -0.46 -2.75 11.00
CA GLN A 75 -0.52 -2.98 9.56
C GLN A 75 -1.96 -3.22 9.10
N GLU A 76 -2.77 -3.87 9.94
CA GLU A 76 -4.18 -4.16 9.67
C GLU A 76 -5.02 -2.86 9.68
N MET A 77 -4.82 -2.00 10.68
CA MET A 77 -5.51 -0.70 10.76
C MET A 77 -5.17 0.26 9.61
N GLN A 78 -3.91 0.30 9.16
CA GLN A 78 -3.53 1.16 8.03
C GLN A 78 -4.08 0.67 6.69
N LEU A 79 -4.17 -0.65 6.49
CA LEU A 79 -4.77 -1.21 5.28
C LEU A 79 -6.28 -0.95 5.24
N ASP A 80 -6.96 -1.05 6.38
CA ASP A 80 -8.39 -0.74 6.50
C ASP A 80 -8.67 0.73 6.15
N LEU A 81 -7.93 1.66 6.77
CA LEU A 81 -8.14 3.10 6.55
C LEU A 81 -7.88 3.52 5.09
N GLN A 82 -6.87 2.97 4.43
CA GLN A 82 -6.56 3.29 3.03
C GLN A 82 -7.54 2.66 2.03
N GLN A 83 -8.06 1.47 2.33
CA GLN A 83 -9.15 0.89 1.54
C GLN A 83 -10.44 1.68 1.72
N ILE A 84 -10.72 2.18 2.93
CA ILE A 84 -11.87 3.05 3.23
C ILE A 84 -11.75 4.38 2.47
N THR A 85 -10.60 5.06 2.51
CA THR A 85 -10.38 6.29 1.71
C THR A 85 -10.45 6.03 0.20
N GLY A 86 -10.05 4.85 -0.26
CA GLY A 86 -10.23 4.41 -1.64
C GLY A 86 -11.67 4.05 -2.04
N MET A 87 -12.57 3.89 -1.07
CA MET A 87 -13.99 3.59 -1.26
C MET A 87 -14.92 4.81 -1.20
N GLU A 88 -14.44 6.00 -0.82
CA GLU A 88 -15.26 7.20 -0.62
C GLU A 88 -15.92 7.75 -1.91
N VAL A 89 -15.62 7.17 -3.08
CA VAL A 89 -16.32 7.44 -4.36
C VAL A 89 -16.98 6.18 -4.87
N GLY A 90 -17.85 5.61 -4.05
CA GLY A 90 -18.70 4.47 -4.40
C GLY A 90 -19.73 4.22 -3.31
N GLU A 91 -20.87 4.90 -3.39
CA GLU A 91 -22.08 4.49 -2.66
C GLU A 91 -22.48 3.08 -3.11
N ASP A 92 -22.00 2.06 -2.40
CA ASP A 92 -22.77 0.92 -1.91
C ASP A 92 -21.80 -0.16 -1.40
N MET A 93 -21.82 -0.43 -0.11
CA MET A 93 -21.91 -1.79 0.46
C MET A 93 -21.94 -1.68 1.99
N HIS A 94 -23.15 -1.60 2.53
CA HIS A 94 -23.45 -2.00 3.89
C HIS A 94 -23.10 -3.50 4.03
N ALA A 95 -21.97 -3.83 4.64
CA ALA A 95 -21.68 -5.19 5.09
C ALA A 95 -21.29 -5.14 6.56
N HIS A 96 -22.20 -5.63 7.41
CA HIS A 96 -22.00 -5.84 8.84
C HIS A 96 -20.70 -6.62 9.09
N TYR A 97 -19.70 -5.96 9.66
CA TYR A 97 -18.49 -6.60 10.14
C TYR A 97 -18.78 -7.34 11.46
N GLN A 98 -18.58 -8.66 11.49
CA GLN A 98 -18.58 -9.48 12.70
C GLN A 98 -17.13 -9.86 13.01
N PRO A 99 -16.55 -9.44 14.15
CA PRO A 99 -15.22 -9.88 14.55
C PRO A 99 -15.26 -11.35 14.92
N PHE A 100 -14.28 -12.12 14.43
CA PHE A 100 -14.10 -13.52 14.78
C PHE A 100 -14.02 -13.69 16.30
N ARG A 101 -14.90 -14.54 16.85
CA ARG A 101 -14.74 -15.10 18.21
C ARG A 101 -13.46 -15.93 18.23
N SER A 102 -12.54 -15.61 19.13
CA SER A 102 -11.50 -16.57 19.51
C SER A 102 -12.14 -17.75 20.24
N ILE A 103 -11.69 -18.96 19.91
CA ILE A 103 -11.84 -20.15 20.76
C ILE A 103 -10.55 -20.29 21.54
#